data_AF-A0A0M6Y815-F1
#
_entry.id   AF-A0A0M6Y815-F1
#
_cell.length_a   1.000
_cell.length_b   1.000
_cell.length_c   1.000
_cell.angle_alpha   90.00
_cell.angle_beta   90.00
_cell.angle_gamma   90.00
#
_symmetry.space_group_name_H-M   'P 1'
#
loop_
_entity.id
_entity.type
_entity.pdbx_description
1 polymer ?
#
loop_
_entity_poly.entity_id
_entity_poly.type
_entity_poly.pdbx_seq_one_letter_code
_entity_poly.pdbx_strand_id
1 'polypeptide(L)'
;MKNSAPGSPASSYRADGIAAALESQYLDYQYIFVEFLIGHMVDAASAFDGDYQEMLVMAVLGQARLGAVRAAASPELTDLNAAAEITNASRIADVTGIPRQTVRRKLASLENRGWIERDANGAYRLVSAAGKSTARRDLEDLDRRALMRIARLVADLQSVIEKHEQRIAKSR
;
A
#
# COMPACT_ATOMS: atom_id res chain seq x y z
N MET A 1 -20.97 20.60 -43.45
CA MET A 1 -21.66 20.14 -42.24
C MET A 1 -21.10 18.79 -41.83
N LYS A 2 -20.22 18.75 -40.83
CA LYS A 2 -19.83 17.54 -40.09
C LYS A 2 -20.06 17.87 -38.62
N ASN A 3 -21.04 17.21 -38.02
CA ASN A 3 -21.44 17.38 -36.64
C ASN A 3 -20.29 16.99 -35.71
N SER A 4 -19.79 17.97 -34.96
CA SER A 4 -19.00 17.73 -33.76
C SER A 4 -19.93 17.15 -32.70
N ALA A 5 -19.71 15.90 -32.31
CA ALA A 5 -20.36 15.29 -31.16
C ALA A 5 -20.02 16.11 -29.90
N PRO A 6 -20.96 16.30 -28.96
CA PRO A 6 -20.67 16.96 -27.70
C PRO A 6 -19.64 16.12 -26.93
N GLY A 7 -18.56 16.77 -26.50
CA GLY A 7 -17.48 16.15 -25.75
C GLY A 7 -18.03 15.39 -24.55
N SER A 8 -17.73 14.09 -24.50
CA SER A 8 -18.02 13.20 -23.38
C SER A 8 -17.44 13.76 -22.07
N PRO A 9 -18.13 13.70 -20.92
CA PRO A 9 -17.69 14.28 -19.64
C PRO A 9 -16.48 13.56 -19.00
N ALA A 10 -15.73 12.76 -19.75
CA ALA A 10 -14.65 11.90 -19.28
C ALA A 10 -13.33 12.65 -18.92
N SER A 11 -13.39 13.95 -18.59
CA SER A 11 -12.21 14.79 -18.33
C SER A 11 -12.05 15.24 -16.86
N SER A 12 -12.82 14.73 -15.90
CA SER A 12 -12.73 15.11 -14.48
C SER A 12 -11.68 14.35 -13.65
N TYR A 13 -10.83 13.51 -14.27
CA TYR A 13 -9.82 12.70 -13.55
C TYR A 13 -8.39 12.88 -14.07
N ARG A 14 -7.94 14.11 -14.36
CA ARG A 14 -6.49 14.36 -14.42
C ARG A 14 -5.98 14.59 -13.00
N ALA A 15 -4.85 13.98 -12.63
CA ALA A 15 -4.25 14.10 -11.31
C ALA A 15 -4.14 15.57 -10.85
N ASP A 16 -3.83 16.48 -11.77
CA ASP A 16 -3.76 17.92 -11.53
C ASP A 16 -5.11 18.53 -11.09
N GLY A 17 -6.22 18.09 -11.68
CA GLY A 17 -7.57 18.56 -11.32
C GLY A 17 -7.99 18.06 -9.94
N ILE A 18 -7.66 16.82 -9.61
CA ILE A 18 -7.88 16.25 -8.27
C ILE A 18 -7.04 17.02 -7.25
N ALA A 19 -5.75 17.26 -7.55
CA ALA A 19 -4.86 18.00 -6.66
C ALA A 19 -5.40 19.42 -6.38
N ALA A 20 -5.83 20.15 -7.41
CA ALA A 20 -6.43 21.47 -7.26
C ALA A 20 -7.72 21.45 -6.41
N ALA A 21 -8.56 20.44 -6.60
CA ALA A 21 -9.78 20.27 -5.80
C ALA A 21 -9.45 20.05 -4.32
N LEU A 22 -8.50 19.15 -4.02
CA LEU A 22 -8.04 18.87 -2.65
C LEU A 22 -7.36 20.09 -2.03
N GLU A 23 -6.54 20.82 -2.78
CA GLU A 23 -5.88 22.05 -2.32
C GLU A 23 -6.91 23.14 -1.95
N SER A 24 -7.95 23.31 -2.76
CA SER A 24 -9.04 24.26 -2.48
C SER A 24 -9.84 23.94 -1.20
N GLN A 25 -9.76 22.69 -0.75
CA GLN A 25 -10.42 22.18 0.45
C GLN A 25 -9.40 21.53 1.40
N TYR A 26 -8.23 22.17 1.52
CA TYR A 26 -7.08 21.62 2.23
C TYR A 26 -7.41 21.10 3.64
N LEU A 27 -8.22 21.82 4.42
CA LEU A 27 -8.58 21.40 5.78
C LEU A 27 -9.36 20.08 5.80
N ASP A 28 -10.35 19.93 4.91
CA ASP A 28 -11.15 18.70 4.82
C ASP A 28 -10.28 17.53 4.34
N TYR A 29 -9.51 17.74 3.26
CA TYR A 29 -8.56 16.77 2.74
C TYR A 29 -7.57 16.31 3.82
N GLN A 30 -6.90 17.25 4.49
CA GLN A 30 -5.85 16.97 5.44
C GLN A 30 -6.40 16.23 6.66
N TYR A 31 -7.59 16.60 7.14
CA TYR A 31 -8.25 15.89 8.24
C TYR A 31 -8.56 14.44 7.85
N ILE A 32 -9.21 14.23 6.69
CA ILE A 32 -9.57 12.89 6.19
C ILE A 32 -8.31 12.01 6.03
N PHE A 33 -7.26 12.56 5.42
CA PHE A 33 -6.01 11.83 5.19
C PHE A 33 -5.31 11.48 6.50
N VAL A 34 -5.22 12.41 7.45
CA VAL A 34 -4.55 12.17 8.74
C VAL A 34 -5.34 11.19 9.61
N GLU A 35 -6.68 11.29 9.63
CA GLU A 35 -7.55 10.32 10.32
C GLU A 35 -7.34 8.90 9.75
N PHE A 36 -7.34 8.78 8.42
CA PHE A 36 -7.00 7.53 7.74
C PHE A 36 -5.61 7.02 8.16
N LEU A 37 -4.59 7.87 8.04
CA LEU A 37 -3.20 7.49 8.22
C LEU A 37 -2.94 7.04 9.66
N ILE A 38 -3.36 7.81 10.65
CA ILE A 38 -3.19 7.47 12.07
C ILE A 38 -3.93 6.18 12.38
N GLY A 39 -5.19 6.05 11.96
CA GLY A 39 -5.97 4.84 12.21
C GLY A 39 -5.33 3.59 11.59
N HIS A 40 -4.80 3.69 10.38
CA HIS A 40 -4.10 2.59 9.73
C HIS A 40 -2.79 2.24 10.44
N MET A 41 -2.00 3.25 10.81
CA MET A 41 -0.70 3.05 11.47
C MET A 41 -0.85 2.44 12.87
N VAL A 42 -1.87 2.84 13.64
CA VAL A 42 -2.18 2.26 14.96
C VAL A 42 -2.55 0.78 14.83
N ASP A 43 -3.43 0.45 13.88
CA ASP A 43 -3.81 -0.94 13.62
C ASP A 43 -2.62 -1.78 13.19
N ALA A 44 -1.81 -1.26 12.27
CA ALA A 44 -0.65 -1.94 11.74
C ALA A 44 0.38 -2.17 12.86
N ALA A 45 0.77 -1.14 13.60
CA ALA A 45 1.72 -1.27 14.71
C ALA A 45 1.26 -2.26 15.78
N SER A 46 -0.04 -2.28 16.10
CA SER A 46 -0.59 -3.20 17.09
C SER A 46 -0.42 -4.67 16.69
N ALA A 47 -0.46 -4.98 15.39
CA ALA A 47 -0.22 -6.34 14.89
C ALA A 47 1.24 -6.81 15.04
N PHE A 48 2.15 -5.88 15.33
CA PHE A 48 3.58 -6.13 15.56
C PHE A 48 4.00 -5.70 16.97
N ASP A 49 3.09 -5.74 17.95
CA ASP A 49 3.36 -5.41 19.36
C ASP A 49 3.94 -3.99 19.56
N GLY A 50 3.55 -3.05 18.70
CA GLY A 50 4.05 -1.67 18.67
C GLY A 50 5.38 -1.49 17.92
N ASP A 51 5.95 -2.55 17.36
CA ASP A 51 7.24 -2.52 16.67
C ASP A 51 7.11 -2.06 15.21
N TYR A 52 7.13 -0.74 15.01
CA TYR A 52 7.08 -0.15 13.67
C TYR A 52 8.23 -0.59 12.75
N GLN A 53 9.41 -0.90 13.28
CA GLN A 53 10.53 -1.36 12.46
C GLN A 53 10.29 -2.77 11.95
N GLU A 54 9.76 -3.67 12.78
CA GLU A 54 9.36 -5.01 12.36
C GLU A 54 8.23 -4.97 11.33
N MET A 55 7.24 -4.10 11.55
CA MET A 55 6.16 -3.84 10.59
C MET A 55 6.71 -3.38 9.22
N LEU A 56 7.64 -2.42 9.18
CA LEU A 56 8.25 -1.94 7.94
C LEU A 56 9.07 -3.02 7.23
N VAL A 57 9.84 -3.81 7.98
CA VAL A 57 10.59 -4.96 7.43
C VAL A 57 9.63 -5.96 6.76
N MET A 58 8.52 -6.26 7.42
CA MET A 58 7.49 -7.15 6.88
C MET A 58 6.78 -6.55 5.65
N ALA A 59 6.47 -5.25 5.66
CA ALA A 59 5.84 -4.56 4.54
C ALA A 59 6.72 -4.60 3.27
N VAL A 60 8.03 -4.44 3.40
CA VAL A 60 8.97 -4.57 2.27
C VAL A 60 8.97 -5.98 1.69
N LEU A 61 8.98 -7.02 2.55
CA LEU A 61 8.88 -8.41 2.11
C LEU A 61 7.54 -8.71 1.43
N GLY A 62 6.44 -8.23 2.02
CA GLY A 62 5.10 -8.36 1.46
C GLY A 62 4.97 -7.68 0.09
N GLN A 63 5.50 -6.46 -0.05
CA GLN A 63 5.50 -5.72 -1.31
C GLN A 63 6.29 -6.45 -2.40
N ALA A 64 7.48 -6.98 -2.08
CA ALA A 64 8.27 -7.76 -3.03
C ALA A 64 7.48 -8.98 -3.53
N ARG A 65 6.85 -9.73 -2.62
CA ARG A 65 6.00 -10.88 -2.98
C ARG A 65 4.81 -10.47 -3.85
N LEU A 66 4.08 -9.41 -3.47
CA LEU A 66 2.94 -8.92 -4.25
C LEU A 66 3.37 -8.44 -5.64
N GLY A 67 4.53 -7.79 -5.75
CA GLY A 67 5.15 -7.42 -7.01
C GLY A 67 5.43 -8.63 -7.91
N ALA A 68 6.04 -9.67 -7.34
CA ALA A 68 6.30 -10.93 -8.05
C ALA A 68 5.02 -11.59 -8.57
N VAL A 69 3.99 -11.68 -7.72
CA VAL A 69 2.68 -12.27 -8.11
C VAL A 69 2.00 -11.44 -9.21
N ARG A 70 2.02 -10.10 -9.11
CA ARG A 70 1.46 -9.22 -10.14
C ARG A 70 2.18 -9.37 -11.48
N ALA A 71 3.51 -9.50 -11.44
CA ALA A 71 4.31 -9.71 -12.64
C ALA A 71 4.04 -11.07 -13.28
N ALA A 72 3.98 -12.15 -12.48
CA ALA A 72 3.66 -13.48 -12.99
C ALA A 72 2.26 -13.58 -13.62
N ALA A 73 1.31 -12.75 -13.16
CA ALA A 73 -0.03 -12.65 -13.76
C ALA A 73 -0.06 -11.84 -15.08
N SER A 74 1.03 -11.18 -15.45
CA SER A 74 1.15 -10.34 -16.64
C SER A 74 2.32 -10.83 -17.51
N PRO A 75 2.07 -11.54 -18.62
CA PRO A 75 3.13 -12.15 -19.44
C PRO A 75 4.24 -11.16 -19.87
N GLU A 76 3.88 -9.90 -20.09
CA GLU A 76 4.78 -8.82 -20.51
C GLU A 76 5.72 -8.30 -19.41
N LEU A 77 5.43 -8.56 -18.12
CA LEU A 77 6.22 -8.08 -16.97
C LEU A 77 7.11 -9.16 -16.33
N THR A 78 7.08 -10.38 -16.88
CA THR A 78 7.71 -11.57 -16.32
C THR A 78 9.24 -11.47 -16.30
N ASP A 79 9.85 -10.94 -17.37
CA ASP A 79 11.31 -10.83 -17.52
C ASP A 79 11.96 -9.78 -16.59
N LEU A 80 11.19 -8.79 -16.11
CA LEU A 80 11.72 -7.72 -15.25
C LEU A 80 11.71 -8.09 -13.75
N ASN A 81 10.98 -9.14 -13.34
CA ASN A 81 10.60 -9.36 -11.94
C ASN A 81 10.95 -10.75 -11.37
N ALA A 82 11.69 -11.59 -12.09
CA ALA A 82 12.21 -12.86 -11.55
C ALA A 82 13.09 -12.69 -10.28
N ALA A 83 13.51 -11.45 -9.97
CA ALA A 83 14.23 -11.07 -8.76
C ALA A 83 13.35 -10.78 -7.52
N ALA A 84 12.01 -10.83 -7.62
CA ALA A 84 11.10 -10.32 -6.60
C ALA A 84 10.64 -11.33 -5.53
N GLU A 85 11.04 -12.60 -5.61
CA GLU A 85 10.72 -13.59 -4.56
C GLU A 85 11.64 -13.52 -3.34
N ILE A 86 12.80 -12.86 -3.48
CA ILE A 86 13.93 -12.99 -2.57
C ILE A 86 14.40 -11.58 -2.16
N THR A 87 14.17 -11.22 -0.89
CA THR A 87 14.78 -10.02 -0.30
C THR A 87 15.76 -10.46 0.80
N ASN A 88 16.96 -9.89 0.80
CA ASN A 88 17.94 -10.11 1.85
C ASN A 88 17.98 -8.91 2.82
N ALA A 89 18.61 -9.10 3.99
CA ALA A 89 18.69 -8.08 5.03
C ALA A 89 19.36 -6.78 4.55
N SER A 90 20.31 -6.85 3.61
CA SER A 90 20.98 -5.67 3.05
C SER A 90 20.00 -4.81 2.26
N ARG A 91 19.24 -5.42 1.33
CA ARG A 91 18.24 -4.70 0.53
C ARG A 91 17.14 -4.09 1.38
N ILE A 92 16.69 -4.79 2.42
CA ILE A 92 15.69 -4.25 3.36
C ILE A 92 16.26 -3.04 4.10
N ALA A 93 17.51 -3.12 4.57
CA ALA A 93 18.17 -1.99 5.23
C ALA A 93 18.31 -0.79 4.29
N ASP A 94 18.69 -1.02 3.03
CA ASP A 94 18.85 0.05 2.05
C ASP A 94 17.51 0.74 1.71
N VAL A 95 16.41 -0.02 1.63
CA VAL A 95 15.05 0.53 1.36
C VAL A 95 14.47 1.26 2.56
N THR A 96 14.65 0.72 3.77
CA THR A 96 14.01 1.25 4.98
C THR A 96 14.83 2.29 5.73
N GLY A 97 16.14 2.36 5.47
CA GLY A 97 17.11 3.12 6.27
C GLY A 97 17.39 2.51 7.65
N ILE A 98 16.80 1.36 7.99
CA ILE A 98 17.01 0.69 9.28
C ILE A 98 18.40 0.03 9.28
N PRO A 99 19.20 0.15 10.36
CA PRO A 99 20.50 -0.51 10.44
C PRO A 99 20.42 -2.01 10.20
N ARG A 100 21.36 -2.57 9.42
CA ARG A 100 21.37 -4.00 9.01
C ARG A 100 21.25 -4.97 10.18
N GLN A 101 21.92 -4.71 11.30
CA GLN A 101 21.82 -5.56 12.49
C GLN A 101 20.41 -5.55 13.08
N THR A 102 19.76 -4.39 13.09
CA THR A 102 18.37 -4.24 13.52
C THR A 102 17.43 -4.99 12.58
N VAL A 103 17.61 -4.86 11.26
CA VAL A 103 16.84 -5.63 10.26
C VAL A 103 16.99 -7.13 10.48
N ARG A 104 18.22 -7.64 10.67
CA ARG A 104 18.46 -9.07 10.95
C ARG A 104 17.72 -9.54 12.20
N ARG A 105 17.72 -8.73 13.27
CA ARG A 105 16.97 -9.02 14.49
C ARG A 105 15.46 -9.08 14.25
N LYS A 106 14.90 -8.17 13.44
CA LYS A 106 13.47 -8.19 13.08
C LYS A 106 13.11 -9.39 12.21
N LEU A 107 13.97 -9.75 11.26
CA LEU A 107 13.78 -10.95 10.43
C LEU A 107 13.76 -12.23 11.26
N ALA A 108 14.66 -12.36 12.24
CA ALA A 108 14.63 -13.50 13.17
C ALA A 108 13.34 -13.56 14.00
N SER A 109 12.82 -12.40 14.43
CA SER A 109 11.53 -12.33 15.13
C SER A 109 10.36 -12.75 14.23
N LEU A 110 10.32 -12.28 12.98
CA LEU A 110 9.31 -12.69 11.99
C LEU A 110 9.40 -14.19 11.64
N GLU A 111 10.62 -14.75 11.60
CA GLU A 111 10.85 -16.19 11.42
C GLU A 111 10.34 -16.98 12.63
N ASN A 112 10.57 -16.49 13.85
CA ASN A 112 10.01 -17.08 15.08
C ASN A 112 8.46 -17.05 15.12
N ARG A 113 7.83 -16.04 14.49
CA ARG A 113 6.37 -16.00 14.28
C ARG A 113 5.89 -17.02 13.23
N GLY A 114 6.80 -17.67 12.49
CA GLY A 114 6.47 -18.57 11.39
C GLY A 114 5.93 -17.86 10.16
N TRP A 115 6.14 -16.55 10.05
CA TRP A 115 5.62 -15.72 8.96
C TRP A 115 6.53 -15.73 7.74
N ILE A 116 7.83 -15.88 7.98
CA ILE A 116 8.86 -15.91 6.94
C ILE A 116 9.81 -17.08 7.19
N GLU A 117 10.52 -17.48 6.15
CA GLU A 117 11.58 -18.48 6.22
C GLU A 117 12.80 -18.01 5.44
N ARG A 118 13.97 -18.45 5.90
CA ARG A 118 15.26 -18.15 5.26
C ARG A 118 15.72 -19.33 4.40
N ASP A 119 16.11 -19.05 3.15
CA ASP A 119 16.68 -20.06 2.26
C ASP A 119 18.19 -20.27 2.47
N ALA A 120 18.74 -21.26 1.77
CA ALA A 120 20.17 -21.59 1.83
C ALA A 120 21.10 -20.46 1.35
N ASN A 121 20.60 -19.56 0.49
CA ASN A 121 21.34 -18.40 -0.02
C ASN A 121 21.23 -17.18 0.94
N GLY A 122 20.48 -17.33 2.03
CA GLY A 122 20.28 -16.31 3.05
C GLY A 122 19.21 -15.28 2.70
N ALA A 123 18.39 -15.55 1.68
CA ALA A 123 17.22 -14.77 1.34
C ALA A 123 16.01 -15.13 2.19
N TYR A 124 15.10 -14.17 2.35
CA TYR A 124 13.85 -14.38 3.08
C TYR A 124 12.66 -14.38 2.13
N ARG A 125 11.71 -15.28 2.39
CA ARG A 125 10.42 -15.37 1.70
C ARG A 125 9.29 -15.59 2.70
N LEU A 126 8.06 -15.25 2.31
CA LEU A 126 6.88 -15.54 3.11
C LEU A 126 6.63 -17.05 3.14
N VAL A 127 6.35 -17.58 4.34
CA VAL A 127 5.86 -18.96 4.48
C VAL A 127 4.45 -19.05 3.90
N SER A 128 4.22 -20.02 3.02
CA SER A 128 2.93 -20.24 2.37
C SER A 128 2.54 -21.71 2.38
N ALA A 129 1.31 -21.99 2.76
CA ALA A 129 0.70 -23.31 2.71
C ALA A 129 -0.60 -23.23 1.92
N ALA A 130 -0.78 -24.14 0.94
CA ALA A 130 -1.97 -24.18 0.08
C ALA A 130 -2.32 -22.81 -0.58
N GLY A 131 -1.32 -21.99 -0.90
CA GLY A 131 -1.51 -20.70 -1.56
C GLY A 131 -1.87 -19.52 -0.64
N LYS A 132 -2.05 -19.72 0.68
CA LYS A 132 -2.22 -18.64 1.66
C LYS A 132 -0.98 -18.57 2.57
N SER A 133 -0.40 -17.38 2.72
CA SER A 133 0.71 -17.19 3.65
C SER A 133 0.25 -17.20 5.11
N THR A 134 1.09 -17.71 6.01
CA THR A 134 0.85 -17.69 7.46
C THR A 134 0.61 -16.26 7.95
N ALA A 135 1.46 -15.33 7.50
CA ALA A 135 1.29 -13.91 7.79
C ALA A 135 -0.05 -13.36 7.33
N ARG A 136 -0.55 -13.75 6.14
CA ARG A 136 -1.85 -13.28 5.65
C ARG A 136 -3.01 -13.79 6.49
N ARG A 137 -2.92 -15.00 7.04
CA ARG A 137 -3.92 -15.52 7.98
C ARG A 137 -3.87 -14.73 9.29
N ASP A 138 -2.69 -14.53 9.84
CA ASP A 138 -2.53 -13.90 11.15
C ASP A 138 -2.79 -12.37 11.10
N LEU A 139 -2.67 -11.75 9.92
CA LEU A 139 -2.97 -10.34 9.66
C LEU A 139 -4.35 -10.11 9.02
N GLU A 140 -5.20 -11.14 8.89
CA GLU A 140 -6.50 -11.05 8.20
C GLU A 140 -7.41 -9.95 8.77
N ASP A 141 -7.36 -9.78 10.08
CA ASP A 141 -8.10 -8.77 10.82
C ASP A 141 -7.62 -7.34 10.51
N LEU A 142 -6.30 -7.16 10.41
CA LEU A 142 -5.69 -5.91 9.97
C LEU A 142 -6.07 -5.61 8.52
N ASP A 143 -5.94 -6.59 7.62
CA ASP A 143 -6.26 -6.45 6.20
C ASP A 143 -7.72 -6.02 6.00
N ARG A 144 -8.65 -6.65 6.71
CA ARG A 144 -10.08 -6.31 6.66
C ARG A 144 -10.35 -4.88 7.15
N ARG A 145 -9.74 -4.46 8.28
CA ARG A 145 -9.86 -3.09 8.77
C ARG A 145 -9.24 -2.08 7.80
N ALA A 146 -8.09 -2.39 7.23
CA ALA A 146 -7.42 -1.57 6.23
C ALA A 146 -8.29 -1.39 4.97
N LEU A 147 -8.90 -2.47 4.46
CA LEU A 147 -9.80 -2.42 3.30
C LEU A 147 -10.99 -1.48 3.56
N MET A 148 -11.66 -1.63 4.69
CA MET A 148 -12.79 -0.77 5.06
C MET A 148 -12.37 0.70 5.20
N ARG A 149 -11.18 0.94 5.76
CA ARG A 149 -10.64 2.29 5.95
C ARG A 149 -10.26 2.95 4.62
N ILE A 150 -9.67 2.19 3.69
CA ILE A 150 -9.39 2.67 2.32
C ILE A 150 -10.70 2.99 1.59
N ALA A 151 -11.71 2.13 1.68
CA ALA A 151 -13.00 2.38 1.04
C ALA A 151 -13.64 3.68 1.56
N ARG A 152 -13.57 3.92 2.87
CA ARG A 152 -14.03 5.17 3.48
C ARG A 152 -13.22 6.38 3.03
N LEU A 153 -11.88 6.28 3.02
CA LEU A 153 -11.00 7.32 2.52
C LEU A 153 -11.38 7.74 1.09
N VAL A 154 -11.61 6.76 0.20
CA VAL A 154 -12.01 7.03 -1.18
C VAL A 154 -13.34 7.77 -1.24
N ALA A 155 -14.36 7.30 -0.51
CA ALA A 155 -15.67 7.95 -0.49
C ALA A 155 -15.63 9.39 0.05
N ASP A 156 -14.88 9.61 1.14
CA ASP A 156 -14.76 10.92 1.77
C ASP A 156 -13.99 11.91 0.86
N LEU A 157 -12.91 11.46 0.20
CA LEU A 157 -12.18 12.27 -0.77
C LEU A 157 -13.00 12.58 -2.03
N GLN A 158 -13.81 11.63 -2.52
CA GLN A 158 -14.73 11.87 -3.63
C GLN A 158 -15.72 12.99 -3.28
N SER A 159 -16.26 13.00 -2.05
CA SER A 159 -17.16 14.07 -1.59
C SER A 159 -16.47 15.45 -1.59
N VAL A 160 -15.19 15.52 -1.22
CA VAL A 160 -14.40 16.76 -1.27
C VAL A 160 -14.29 17.28 -2.72
N ILE A 161 -13.99 16.38 -3.66
CA ILE A 161 -13.85 16.72 -5.08
C ILE A 161 -15.19 17.20 -5.65
N GLU A 162 -16.28 16.48 -5.41
CA GLU A 162 -17.62 16.85 -5.89
C GLU A 162 -18.07 18.22 -5.36
N LYS A 163 -17.78 18.53 -4.09
CA LYS A 163 -18.05 19.86 -3.51
C LYS A 163 -17.28 20.98 -4.20
N HIS A 164 -16.07 20.69 -4.71
CA HIS A 164 -15.27 21.68 -5.44
C HIS A 164 -15.88 21.94 -6.83
N GLU A 165 -16.25 20.87 -7.56
CA GLU A 165 -16.88 20.97 -8.88
C GLU A 165 -18.20 21.75 -8.82
N GLN A 166 -19.04 21.48 -7.81
CA GLN A 166 -20.29 22.20 -7.61
C GLN A 166 -20.09 23.68 -7.33
N ARG A 167 -19.03 24.07 -6.61
CA ARG A 167 -18.69 25.49 -6.39
C ARG A 167 -18.27 26.17 -7.69
N ILE A 168 -17.43 25.51 -8.49
CA ILE A 168 -17.02 26.03 -9.81
C ILE A 168 -18.26 26.23 -10.71
N ALA A 169 -19.15 25.23 -10.76
CA ALA A 169 -20.36 25.29 -11.58
C ALA A 169 -21.30 26.43 -11.18
N LYS A 170 -21.40 26.76 -9.88
CA LYS A 170 -22.21 27.89 -9.38
C LYS A 170 -21.57 29.27 -9.59
N SER A 171 -20.28 29.33 -9.91
CA SER A 171 -19.53 30.57 -10.13
C SER A 171 -19.44 31.00 -11.60
N ARG A 172 -20.00 30.19 -12.50
CA ARG A 172 -20.13 30.43 -13.95
C ARG A 172 -21.56 30.86 -14.28
#